data_AF-A0A7U9XAT7-F1
#
_entry.id   AF-A0A7U9XAT7-F1
#
_cell.length_a   1.000
_cell.length_b   1.000
_cell.length_c   1.000
_cell.angle_alpha   90.00
_cell.angle_beta   90.00
_cell.angle_gamma   90.00
#
_symmetry.space_group_name_H-M   'P 1'
#
loop_
_entity.id
_entity.type
_entity.pdbx_description
1 polymer ?
#
loop_
_entity_poly.entity_id
_entity_poly.type
_entity_poly.pdbx_seq_one_letter_code
_entity_poly.pdbx_strand_id
1 'polypeptide(L)'
;MDDIIDKNGILPDGVGIPVGNLTSQLFANVYGNRLDKFVKHTLHIKYYIRYMDDFIILSPDLGQLKEWVKRIEEFLEEEMKLHVNPKSTILYAGNGIDFCGYIHHPEYRKVRKASVRRLKNDVKHLEAGELDREAFERKYKSRLGHMGHADTYHVTKAIEYELLFWEWEKRESGIFIPA
;
A
#
# COMPACT_ATOMS: atom_id res chain seq x y z
N MET A 1 -9.77 -25.48 22.46
CA MET A 1 -8.96 -24.32 22.00
C MET A 1 -9.08 -24.29 20.49
N ASP A 2 -10.33 -24.40 20.00
CA ASP A 2 -10.64 -24.94 18.67
C ASP A 2 -11.65 -24.06 17.90
N ASP A 3 -12.12 -22.95 18.50
CA ASP A 3 -13.19 -22.11 17.93
C ASP A 3 -12.70 -20.74 17.43
N ILE A 4 -11.41 -20.59 17.09
CA ILE A 4 -10.85 -19.33 16.53
C ILE A 4 -10.51 -19.51 15.03
N ILE A 5 -11.22 -20.39 14.34
CA ILE A 5 -11.03 -20.62 12.90
C ILE A 5 -12.40 -20.76 12.27
N ASP A 6 -13.15 -19.66 12.10
CA ASP A 6 -14.40 -19.78 11.35
C ASP A 6 -14.83 -18.57 10.52
N LYS A 7 -13.98 -17.55 10.34
CA LYS A 7 -14.29 -16.45 9.41
C LYS A 7 -13.05 -15.93 8.69
N ASN A 8 -12.60 -16.67 7.68
CA ASN A 8 -11.60 -16.22 6.71
C ASN A 8 -12.10 -16.41 5.26
N GLY A 9 -13.23 -15.78 4.91
CA GLY A 9 -13.62 -15.59 3.51
C GLY A 9 -13.77 -16.86 2.67
N ILE A 10 -13.32 -16.79 1.40
CA ILE A 10 -13.45 -17.84 0.35
C ILE A 10 -12.34 -18.91 0.48
N LEU A 11 -11.91 -19.22 1.71
CA LEU A 11 -10.92 -20.27 1.93
C LEU A 11 -11.62 -21.53 2.45
N PRO A 12 -11.17 -22.74 2.05
CA PRO A 12 -11.70 -23.98 2.59
C PRO A 12 -11.54 -24.03 4.12
N ASP A 13 -12.47 -24.73 4.78
CA ASP A 13 -12.42 -24.96 6.22
C ASP A 13 -11.03 -25.52 6.63
N GLY A 14 -10.41 -24.89 7.63
CA GLY A 14 -9.08 -25.27 8.12
C GLY A 14 -7.87 -24.63 7.41
N VAL A 15 -8.08 -23.79 6.38
CA VAL A 15 -6.99 -23.08 5.69
C VAL A 15 -7.03 -21.59 5.97
N GLY A 16 -6.01 -21.09 6.67
CA GLY A 16 -5.78 -19.66 6.88
C GLY A 16 -5.60 -19.28 8.34
N ILE A 17 -4.89 -18.18 8.57
CA ILE A 17 -4.69 -17.62 9.91
C ILE A 17 -5.68 -16.47 10.08
N PRO A 18 -6.44 -16.38 11.19
CA PRO A 18 -7.41 -15.32 11.40
C PRO A 18 -6.73 -13.94 11.34
N VAL A 19 -7.20 -13.07 10.45
CA VAL A 19 -6.63 -11.74 10.24
C VAL A 19 -7.14 -10.80 11.34
N GLY A 20 -6.23 -10.29 12.18
CA GLY A 20 -6.57 -9.29 13.19
C GLY A 20 -5.95 -9.50 14.58
N ASN A 21 -5.33 -10.66 14.84
CA ASN A 21 -4.58 -10.90 16.08
C ASN A 21 -3.06 -10.69 15.86
N LEU A 22 -2.36 -10.18 16.88
CA LEU A 22 -0.91 -9.97 16.85
C LEU A 22 -0.16 -11.28 16.60
N THR A 23 -0.61 -12.39 17.19
CA THR A 23 -0.03 -13.72 16.97
C THR A 23 -0.13 -14.14 15.51
N SER A 24 -1.26 -13.86 14.84
CA SER A 24 -1.44 -14.14 13.42
C SER A 24 -0.42 -13.41 12.54
N GLN A 25 -0.15 -12.13 12.84
CA GLN A 25 0.84 -11.33 12.12
C GLN A 25 2.26 -11.85 12.35
N LEU A 26 2.56 -12.29 13.58
CA LEU A 26 3.85 -12.91 13.89
C LEU A 26 4.03 -14.22 13.12
N PHE A 27 3.01 -15.09 13.10
CA PHE A 27 3.06 -16.35 12.35
C PHE A 27 3.26 -16.13 10.86
N ALA A 28 2.62 -15.13 10.24
CA ALA A 28 2.84 -14.79 8.84
C ALA A 28 4.31 -14.44 8.55
N ASN A 29 4.95 -13.64 9.42
CA ASN A 29 6.36 -13.28 9.28
C ASN A 29 7.30 -14.48 9.51
N VAL A 30 7.03 -15.32 10.51
CA VAL A 30 7.82 -16.54 10.78
C VAL A 30 7.71 -17.51 9.61
N TYR A 31 6.51 -17.68 9.07
CA TYR A 31 6.26 -18.51 7.88
C TYR A 31 7.01 -17.95 6.67
N GLY A 32 6.94 -16.64 6.50
CA GLY A 32 7.64 -15.88 5.49
C GLY A 32 9.15 -16.07 5.48
N ASN A 33 9.78 -16.20 6.64
CA ASN A 33 11.24 -16.36 6.78
C ASN A 33 11.80 -17.56 5.98
N ARG A 34 11.00 -18.58 5.68
CA ARG A 34 11.41 -19.69 4.80
C ARG A 34 11.72 -19.20 3.38
N LEU A 35 10.86 -18.35 2.83
CA LEU A 35 11.08 -17.70 1.53
C LEU A 35 12.32 -16.82 1.57
N ASP A 36 12.49 -16.01 2.63
CA ASP A 36 13.62 -15.08 2.74
C ASP A 36 14.95 -15.84 2.73
N LYS A 37 15.03 -16.97 3.46
CA LYS A 37 16.20 -17.85 3.47
C LYS A 37 16.46 -18.46 2.09
N PHE A 38 15.44 -18.95 1.40
CA PHE A 38 15.58 -19.48 0.05
C PHE A 38 16.12 -18.40 -0.91
N VAL A 39 15.56 -17.20 -0.87
CA VAL A 39 15.97 -16.09 -1.71
C VAL A 39 17.41 -15.65 -1.44
N LYS A 40 17.83 -15.59 -0.17
CA LYS A 40 19.17 -15.10 0.22
C LYS A 40 20.26 -16.15 0.18
N HIS A 41 19.99 -17.39 0.60
CA HIS A 41 21.00 -18.44 0.72
C HIS A 41 21.02 -19.42 -0.46
N THR A 42 19.91 -19.55 -1.19
CA THR A 42 19.86 -20.44 -2.36
C THR A 42 19.97 -19.64 -3.65
N LEU A 43 19.12 -18.63 -3.84
CA LEU A 43 19.10 -17.82 -5.06
C LEU A 43 20.16 -16.69 -5.05
N HIS A 44 20.69 -16.35 -3.88
CA HIS A 44 21.69 -15.29 -3.69
C HIS A 44 21.26 -13.93 -4.25
N ILE A 45 19.96 -13.61 -4.17
CA ILE A 45 19.42 -12.36 -4.71
C ILE A 45 19.89 -11.18 -3.86
N LYS A 46 20.72 -10.33 -4.46
CA LYS A 46 21.28 -9.15 -3.79
C LYS A 46 20.18 -8.17 -3.38
N TYR A 47 19.37 -7.72 -4.32
CA TYR A 47 18.32 -6.73 -4.10
C TYR A 47 16.96 -7.40 -3.95
N TYR A 48 16.67 -7.83 -2.72
CA TYR A 48 15.38 -8.39 -2.31
C TYR A 48 14.87 -7.58 -1.12
N ILE A 49 13.64 -7.11 -1.21
CA ILE A 49 12.96 -6.30 -0.19
C ILE A 49 11.60 -6.93 0.03
N ARG A 50 11.19 -7.11 1.29
CA ARG A 50 9.90 -7.67 1.66
C ARG A 50 9.22 -6.83 2.72
N TYR A 51 7.92 -6.67 2.59
CA TYR A 51 7.03 -6.09 3.58
C TYR A 51 5.78 -6.97 3.70
N MET A 52 5.68 -7.72 4.80
CA MET A 52 4.61 -8.72 5.02
C MET A 52 4.54 -9.70 3.85
N ASP A 53 3.44 -9.74 3.10
CA ASP A 53 3.27 -10.65 1.95
C ASP A 53 3.79 -10.07 0.63
N ASP A 54 4.02 -8.74 0.58
CA ASP A 54 4.52 -8.07 -0.62
C ASP A 54 6.06 -8.09 -0.64
N PHE A 55 6.66 -8.45 -1.78
CA PHE A 55 8.11 -8.37 -1.97
C PHE A 55 8.49 -7.87 -3.36
N ILE A 56 9.70 -7.33 -3.47
CA ILE A 56 10.30 -6.82 -4.69
C ILE A 56 11.69 -7.41 -4.86
N ILE A 57 11.99 -7.78 -6.09
CA ILE A 57 13.32 -8.18 -6.55
C ILE A 57 13.76 -7.19 -7.63
N LEU A 58 15.00 -6.70 -7.54
CA LEU A 58 15.60 -5.85 -8.55
C LEU A 58 16.80 -6.55 -9.18
N SER A 59 16.83 -6.58 -10.50
CA SER A 59 17.99 -7.03 -11.28
C SER A 59 18.03 -6.29 -12.62
N PRO A 60 19.23 -6.01 -13.15
CA PRO A 60 19.39 -5.49 -14.50
C PRO A 60 19.11 -6.55 -15.60
N ASP A 61 19.07 -7.83 -15.24
CA ASP A 61 18.90 -8.95 -16.18
C ASP A 61 17.46 -9.51 -16.13
N LEU A 62 16.73 -9.33 -17.23
CA LEU A 62 15.36 -9.84 -17.40
C LEU A 62 15.30 -11.38 -17.45
N GLY A 63 16.31 -12.03 -18.03
CA GLY A 63 16.39 -13.49 -18.09
C GLY A 63 16.53 -14.08 -16.70
N GLN A 64 17.42 -13.50 -15.90
CA GLN A 64 17.60 -13.89 -14.50
C GLN A 64 16.34 -13.64 -13.66
N LEU A 65 15.64 -12.52 -13.87
CA LEU A 65 14.36 -12.27 -13.18
C LEU A 65 13.32 -13.34 -13.48
N LYS A 66 13.17 -13.75 -14.75
CA LYS A 66 12.24 -14.81 -15.15
C LYS A 66 12.60 -16.14 -14.52
N GLU A 67 13.89 -16.48 -14.47
CA GLU A 67 14.37 -17.69 -13.80
C GLU A 67 14.03 -17.66 -12.31
N TRP A 68 14.32 -16.55 -11.62
CA TRP A 68 14.02 -16.43 -10.19
C TRP A 68 12.52 -16.47 -9.91
N VAL A 69 11.68 -15.83 -10.72
CA VAL A 69 10.22 -15.90 -10.57
C VAL A 69 9.76 -17.36 -10.60
N LYS A 70 10.18 -18.11 -11.63
CA LYS A 70 9.82 -19.52 -11.75
C LYS A 70 10.26 -20.34 -10.52
N ARG A 71 11.51 -20.18 -10.08
CA ARG A 71 12.04 -20.91 -8.91
C ARG A 71 11.35 -20.52 -7.61
N ILE A 72 10.91 -19.27 -7.48
CA ILE A 72 10.15 -18.79 -6.31
C ILE A 72 8.73 -19.35 -6.35
N GLU A 73 8.08 -19.39 -7.51
CA GLU A 73 6.76 -20.00 -7.68
C GLU A 73 6.78 -21.49 -7.32
N GLU A 74 7.74 -22.24 -7.84
CA GLU A 74 7.95 -23.66 -7.50
C GLU A 74 8.18 -23.85 -5.99
N PHE A 75 9.06 -23.06 -5.38
CA PHE A 75 9.29 -23.12 -3.92
C PHE A 75 8.03 -22.79 -3.12
N LEU A 76 7.28 -21.75 -3.50
CA LEU A 76 6.05 -21.37 -2.80
C LEU A 76 5.00 -22.49 -2.88
N GLU A 77 4.84 -23.12 -4.04
CA GLU A 77 3.85 -24.17 -4.25
C GLU A 77 4.26 -25.49 -3.58
N GLU A 78 5.52 -25.92 -3.73
CA GLU A 78 5.99 -27.20 -3.22
C GLU A 78 6.21 -27.18 -1.70
N GLU A 79 6.91 -26.16 -1.20
CA GLU A 79 7.38 -26.09 0.18
C GLU A 79 6.45 -25.31 1.11
N MET A 80 5.74 -24.32 0.58
CA MET A 80 4.89 -23.42 1.37
C MET A 80 3.40 -23.55 1.07
N LYS A 81 2.98 -24.34 0.08
CA LYS A 81 1.57 -24.48 -0.35
C LYS A 81 0.89 -23.11 -0.58
N LEU A 82 1.67 -22.15 -1.10
CA LEU A 82 1.22 -20.80 -1.43
C LEU A 82 1.31 -20.58 -2.94
N HIS A 83 0.48 -19.67 -3.44
CA HIS A 83 0.53 -19.24 -4.82
C HIS A 83 0.80 -17.74 -4.90
N VAL A 84 1.58 -17.34 -5.92
CA VAL A 84 1.82 -15.93 -6.21
C VAL A 84 0.53 -15.30 -6.74
N ASN A 85 0.27 -14.05 -6.37
CA ASN A 85 -0.88 -13.31 -6.89
C ASN A 85 -0.76 -13.15 -8.42
N PRO A 86 -1.81 -13.42 -9.22
CA PRO A 86 -1.77 -13.25 -10.68
C PRO A 86 -1.45 -11.82 -11.16
N LYS A 87 -1.58 -10.83 -10.28
CA LYS A 87 -1.23 -9.43 -10.57
C LYS A 87 0.27 -9.15 -10.43
N SER A 88 1.03 -10.04 -9.81
CA SER A 88 2.48 -9.93 -9.69
C SER A 88 3.11 -10.02 -11.08
N THR A 89 4.00 -9.10 -11.40
CA THR A 89 4.58 -9.03 -12.74
C THR A 89 5.96 -8.37 -12.72
N ILE A 90 6.73 -8.61 -13.78
CA ILE A 90 8.04 -7.99 -13.97
C ILE A 90 7.83 -6.65 -14.66
N LEU A 91 8.27 -5.57 -14.02
CA LEU A 91 8.12 -4.20 -14.50
C LEU A 91 9.48 -3.53 -14.69
N TYR A 92 9.55 -2.62 -15.67
CA TYR A 92 10.70 -1.74 -15.79
C TYR A 92 10.72 -0.72 -14.65
N ALA A 93 11.81 -0.68 -13.88
CA ALA A 93 11.94 0.18 -12.70
C ALA A 93 11.82 1.69 -13.02
N GLY A 94 12.14 2.12 -14.25
CA GLY A 94 11.99 3.52 -14.65
C GLY A 94 10.54 4.01 -14.70
N ASN A 95 9.57 3.10 -14.83
CA ASN A 95 8.14 3.45 -14.79
C ASN A 95 7.65 3.81 -13.37
N GLY A 96 8.49 3.57 -12.35
CA GLY A 96 8.14 3.67 -10.95
C GLY A 96 7.55 2.35 -10.43
N ILE A 97 7.97 1.96 -9.23
CA ILE A 97 7.54 0.71 -8.59
C ILE A 97 6.54 1.03 -7.49
N ASP A 98 5.33 0.48 -7.59
CA ASP A 98 4.31 0.61 -6.55
C ASP A 98 4.63 -0.33 -5.38
N PHE A 99 4.96 0.24 -4.21
CA PHE A 99 5.29 -0.53 -3.00
C PHE A 99 4.94 0.24 -1.72
N CYS A 100 4.33 -0.46 -0.75
CA CYS A 100 4.04 0.06 0.59
C CYS A 100 3.31 1.43 0.63
N GLY A 101 2.40 1.69 -0.32
CA GLY A 101 1.64 2.95 -0.35
C GLY A 101 2.22 4.05 -1.24
N TYR A 102 3.42 3.85 -1.79
CA TYR A 102 4.14 4.82 -2.59
C TYR A 102 4.54 4.26 -3.95
N ILE A 103 4.81 5.16 -4.89
CA ILE A 103 5.42 4.84 -6.18
C ILE A 103 6.86 5.33 -6.12
N HIS A 104 7.81 4.39 -6.11
CA HIS A 104 9.24 4.67 -5.97
C HIS A 104 9.89 4.84 -7.34
N HIS A 105 10.53 5.98 -7.56
CA HIS A 105 11.45 6.22 -8.66
C HIS A 105 12.89 6.26 -8.12
N PRO A 106 13.92 6.18 -8.99
CA PRO A 106 15.31 6.19 -8.54
C PRO A 106 15.69 7.39 -7.66
N GLU A 107 15.13 8.57 -7.96
CA GLU A 107 15.51 9.84 -7.31
C GLU A 107 14.44 10.41 -6.38
N TYR A 108 13.19 9.95 -6.51
CA TYR A 108 12.04 10.59 -5.85
C TYR A 108 10.91 9.58 -5.61
N ARG A 109 9.96 9.94 -4.74
CA ARG A 109 8.83 9.07 -4.34
C ARG A 109 7.53 9.80 -4.57
N LYS A 110 6.55 9.17 -5.21
CA LYS A 110 5.20 9.72 -5.39
C LYS A 110 4.19 9.00 -4.51
N VAL A 111 3.12 9.69 -4.15
CA VAL A 111 1.94 9.04 -3.53
C VAL A 111 1.08 8.41 -4.62
N ARG A 112 0.46 7.26 -4.31
CA ARG A 112 -0.48 6.60 -5.22
C ARG A 112 -1.61 7.54 -5.64
N LYS A 113 -1.96 7.51 -6.93
CA LYS A 113 -3.09 8.29 -7.49
C LYS A 113 -4.40 8.05 -6.74
N ALA A 114 -4.62 6.84 -6.23
CA ALA A 114 -5.79 6.51 -5.42
C ALA A 114 -5.87 7.32 -4.10
N SER A 115 -4.73 7.57 -3.44
CA SER A 115 -4.70 8.37 -2.22
C SER A 115 -4.98 9.85 -2.51
N VAL A 116 -4.45 10.38 -3.62
CA VAL A 116 -4.78 11.74 -4.10
C VAL A 116 -6.26 11.85 -4.45
N ARG A 117 -6.80 10.87 -5.19
CA ARG A 117 -8.23 10.83 -5.56
C ARG A 117 -9.15 10.78 -4.36
N ARG A 118 -8.81 9.99 -3.34
CA ARG A 118 -9.57 9.94 -2.08
C ARG A 118 -9.60 11.29 -1.40
N LEU A 119 -8.46 11.97 -1.30
CA LEU A 119 -8.40 13.30 -0.72
C LEU A 119 -9.27 14.30 -1.49
N LYS A 120 -9.18 14.32 -2.82
CA LYS A 120 -10.05 15.16 -3.67
C LYS A 120 -11.54 14.86 -3.48
N ASN A 121 -11.90 13.59 -3.32
CA ASN A 121 -13.29 13.22 -3.05
C ASN A 121 -13.75 13.70 -1.67
N ASP A 122 -12.91 13.60 -0.63
CA ASP A 122 -13.26 14.13 0.69
C ASP A 122 -13.43 15.65 0.68
N VAL A 123 -12.65 16.39 -0.15
CA VAL A 123 -12.88 17.83 -0.39
C VAL A 123 -14.28 18.04 -0.99
N LYS A 124 -14.63 17.35 -2.07
CA LYS A 124 -15.96 17.45 -2.68
C LYS A 124 -17.10 17.13 -1.71
N HIS A 125 -16.94 16.12 -0.86
CA HIS A 125 -17.94 15.78 0.15
C HIS A 125 -18.06 16.87 1.22
N LEU A 126 -16.96 17.54 1.59
CA LEU A 126 -17.00 18.71 2.48
C LEU A 126 -17.73 19.88 1.81
N GLU A 127 -17.43 20.15 0.54
CA GLU A 127 -18.07 21.22 -0.24
C GLU A 127 -19.59 21.01 -0.36
N ALA A 128 -20.00 19.77 -0.59
CA ALA A 128 -21.41 19.35 -0.67
C ALA A 128 -22.11 19.28 0.71
N GLY A 129 -21.39 19.42 1.83
CA GLY A 129 -21.94 19.29 3.18
C GLY A 129 -22.23 17.85 3.62
N GLU A 130 -21.76 16.85 2.85
CA GLU A 130 -21.90 15.42 3.14
C GLU A 130 -20.84 14.92 4.13
N LEU A 131 -19.79 15.70 4.35
CA LEU A 131 -18.72 15.43 5.31
C LEU A 131 -18.57 16.62 6.25
N ASP A 132 -18.73 16.36 7.54
CA ASP A 132 -18.50 17.36 8.59
C ASP A 132 -17.04 17.86 8.61
N ARG A 133 -16.84 19.12 8.99
CA ARG A 133 -15.52 19.77 8.97
C ARG A 133 -14.54 19.12 9.94
N GLU A 134 -14.98 18.74 11.14
CA GLU A 134 -14.10 18.10 12.12
C GLU A 134 -13.67 16.71 11.63
N ALA A 135 -14.61 15.97 11.03
CA ALA A 135 -14.32 14.68 10.40
C ALA A 135 -13.36 14.82 9.20
N PHE A 136 -13.52 15.87 8.39
CA PHE A 136 -12.60 16.19 7.31
C PHE A 136 -11.20 16.52 7.83
N GLU A 137 -11.08 17.40 8.82
CA GLU A 137 -9.78 17.82 9.40
C GLU A 137 -8.97 16.63 9.92
N ARG A 138 -9.61 15.70 10.64
CA ARG A 138 -8.94 14.47 11.11
C ARG A 138 -8.40 13.64 9.94
N LYS A 139 -9.23 13.44 8.90
CA LYS A 139 -8.83 12.73 7.68
C LYS A 139 -7.71 13.46 6.93
N TYR A 140 -7.78 14.79 6.87
CA TYR A 140 -6.84 15.64 6.15
C TYR A 140 -5.45 15.59 6.81
N LYS A 141 -5.36 15.83 8.12
CA LYS A 141 -4.11 15.76 8.89
C LYS A 141 -3.44 14.40 8.80
N SER A 142 -4.22 13.33 8.92
CA SER A 142 -3.72 11.95 8.75
C SER A 142 -3.08 11.75 7.37
N ARG A 143 -3.72 12.24 6.30
CA ARG A 143 -3.21 12.12 4.94
C ARG A 143 -2.02 13.01 4.65
N LEU A 144 -1.98 14.22 5.22
CA LEU A 144 -0.81 15.09 5.13
C LEU A 144 0.43 14.42 5.71
N GLY A 145 0.32 13.74 6.85
CA GLY A 145 1.45 12.97 7.41
C GLY A 145 1.95 11.89 6.43
N HIS A 146 1.03 11.12 5.83
CA HIS A 146 1.39 10.12 4.82
C HIS A 146 2.02 10.74 3.56
N MET A 147 1.50 11.88 3.11
CA MET A 147 2.00 12.61 1.93
C MET A 147 3.34 13.29 2.17
N GLY A 148 3.63 13.73 3.40
CA GLY A 148 4.90 14.35 3.80
C GLY A 148 6.11 13.44 3.65
N HIS A 149 5.89 12.13 3.55
CA HIS A 149 6.94 11.16 3.22
C HIS A 149 7.11 10.95 1.70
N ALA A 150 6.60 11.82 0.83
CA ALA A 150 6.78 11.69 -0.61
C ALA A 150 6.87 13.07 -1.27
N ASP A 151 7.37 13.10 -2.49
CA ASP A 151 7.43 14.26 -3.36
C ASP A 151 6.03 14.64 -3.82
N THR A 152 5.31 15.24 -2.87
CA THR A 152 3.90 15.62 -2.99
C THR A 152 3.72 17.13 -2.93
N TYR A 153 4.80 17.92 -2.85
CA TYR A 153 4.74 19.38 -2.67
C TYR A 153 3.69 20.06 -3.56
N HIS A 154 3.75 19.83 -4.88
CA HIS A 154 2.79 20.41 -5.82
C HIS A 154 1.36 19.92 -5.64
N VAL A 155 1.17 18.63 -5.30
CA VAL A 155 -0.16 18.04 -5.08
C VAL A 155 -0.78 18.59 -3.79
N THR A 156 0.00 18.65 -2.72
CA THR A 156 -0.41 19.18 -1.42
C THR A 156 -0.76 20.66 -1.53
N LYS A 157 0.09 21.45 -2.21
CA LYS A 157 -0.17 22.88 -2.43
C LYS A 157 -1.42 23.13 -3.28
N ALA A 158 -1.65 22.35 -4.34
CA ALA A 158 -2.86 22.50 -5.15
C ALA A 158 -4.13 22.29 -4.32
N ILE A 159 -4.15 21.29 -3.44
CA ILE A 159 -5.29 20.99 -2.57
C ILE A 159 -5.44 22.06 -1.47
N GLU A 160 -4.33 22.54 -0.91
CA GLU A 160 -4.33 23.65 0.05
C GLU A 160 -4.93 24.93 -0.56
N TYR A 161 -4.57 25.27 -1.81
CA TYR A 161 -5.16 26.41 -2.51
C TYR A 161 -6.65 26.22 -2.81
N GLU A 162 -7.08 25.03 -3.22
CA GLU A 162 -8.49 24.69 -3.45
C GLU A 162 -9.32 24.91 -2.17
N LEU A 163 -8.82 24.42 -1.03
CA LEU A 163 -9.47 24.62 0.28
C LEU A 163 -9.49 26.10 0.71
N LEU A 164 -8.37 26.81 0.58
CA LEU A 164 -8.28 28.23 0.93
C LEU A 164 -9.26 29.08 0.10
N PHE A 165 -9.36 28.79 -1.20
CA PHE A 165 -10.26 29.49 -2.10
C PHE A 165 -11.72 29.23 -1.73
N TRP A 166 -12.10 27.97 -1.49
CA TRP A 166 -13.44 27.61 -1.04
C TRP A 166 -13.81 28.26 0.31
N GLU A 167 -12.89 28.29 1.27
CA GLU A 167 -13.12 28.96 2.56
C GLU A 167 -13.30 30.47 2.40
N TRP A 168 -12.52 31.09 1.51
CA TRP A 168 -12.64 32.50 1.19
C TRP A 168 -13.99 32.81 0.52
N GLU A 169 -14.42 32.02 -0.47
CA GLU A 169 -15.72 32.18 -1.12
C GLU A 169 -16.87 32.10 -0.11
N LYS A 170 -16.86 31.13 0.82
CA LYS A 170 -17.91 31.02 1.84
C LYS A 170 -17.95 32.24 2.79
N ARG A 171 -16.78 32.79 3.13
CA ARG A 171 -16.67 34.00 3.97
C ARG A 171 -17.18 35.24 3.26
N GLU A 172 -16.85 35.43 1.98
CA GLU A 172 -17.35 36.56 1.19
C GLU A 172 -18.84 36.44 0.85
N SER A 173 -19.34 35.20 0.68
CA SER A 173 -20.76 34.92 0.43
C SER A 173 -21.66 35.16 1.64
N GLY A 174 -21.11 35.49 2.82
CA GLY A 174 -21.87 35.66 4.06
C GLY A 174 -22.42 34.36 4.66
N ILE A 175 -22.00 33.19 4.16
CA ILE A 175 -22.41 31.88 4.68
C ILE A 175 -21.47 31.52 5.83
N PHE A 176 -21.87 31.91 7.04
CA PHE A 176 -21.17 31.62 8.29
C PHE A 176 -21.05 30.10 8.50
N ILE A 177 -19.84 29.55 8.42
CA ILE A 177 -19.55 28.18 8.86
C ILE A 177 -19.21 28.26 10.36
N PRO A 178 -19.99 27.65 11.27
CA PRO A 178 -19.63 27.61 12.68
C PRO A 178 -18.28 26.91 12.87
N ALA A 179 -17.53 27.39 13.86
CA ALA A 179 -16.22 26.88 14.26
C ALA A 179 -16.26 25.43 14.75
#